data_AF-A0A454C9G7-F1
#
_entry.id   AF-A0A454C9G7-F1
#
_cell.length_a   1.000
_cell.length_b   1.000
_cell.length_c   1.000
_cell.angle_alpha   90.00
_cell.angle_beta   90.00
_cell.angle_gamma   90.00
#
_symmetry.space_group_name_H-M   'P 1'
#
loop_
_entity.id
_entity.type
_entity.pdbx_description
1 polymer ?
#
loop_
_entity_poly.entity_id
_entity_poly.type
_entity_poly.pdbx_seq_one_letter_code
_entity_poly.pdbx_strand_id
1 'polypeptide(L)'
;MAEDNIFEIVKQKLNIVDVISLYISLTKKGKNYVACCPFHGEKTPSFVVSQEKQIFKCFGCSKSGNLITFIELYTKKSPLESIKELVSKFNLNIDLTRFSNSITTTTKEQEDLYNINQIANDIFQFEILEINQNEQLKLFLKKRRLTKPLIKEFEIGFADKDKNLCNMLIAKNCSSFNLANSSLIASNNFDNFFNDRLMFPIKNKDGRIVAFSGRSIYNNVEPKYLNSSETIVFKKHEVMFNYYHALDEIIKKSSVYLVEGQFDCIALYKINIKNAVALLGTALSIQNLESLRNCNIVLFFDNDFAGKNATKKNLRIILANQKRYNLKVSFVLNVHSKDPDELYNIDEGKTLSEIACCPVDLFMYLFNEFKQVFQLETNESRKVELNAELFEFVIYLQEPLILKLKEKLIENKIFSVETWNKYLFLYGKENFPLHPISKNNLKPSLDNEYNKKNYSKNSNYKKYEDLNFAYSDPSFDRLDFFEEPLIQQPKLITGRNLVFYLIIKTIIKHPQYIANYQLVDFARMAFSNGCQNHKMFLCFLINSIKNNKSIDETNFESYITNNIDLEDNAKQIYLDLFKEIMSLKNKEYTKEELDKNLNNWMKETGQSKDLIINLDRRK
;
A
#
# COMPACT_ATOMS: atom_id res chain seq x y z
N MET A 1 -21.69 21.38 23.61
CA MET A 1 -20.97 22.47 22.92
C MET A 1 -20.39 21.85 21.65
N ALA A 2 -20.64 22.46 20.49
CA ALA A 2 -20.24 21.90 19.20
C ALA A 2 -18.72 21.72 19.12
N GLU A 3 -18.26 20.58 18.60
CA GLU A 3 -16.86 20.35 18.31
C GLU A 3 -16.42 21.35 17.22
N ASP A 4 -15.61 22.34 17.60
CA ASP A 4 -15.11 23.33 16.65
C ASP A 4 -14.24 22.66 15.59
N ASN A 5 -14.72 22.67 14.34
CA ASN A 5 -14.00 22.15 13.19
C ASN A 5 -12.71 22.97 12.98
N ILE A 6 -11.54 22.34 13.12
CA ILE A 6 -10.22 22.99 12.94
C ILE A 6 -10.08 23.73 11.61
N PHE A 7 -10.72 23.23 10.54
CA PHE A 7 -10.72 23.87 9.24
C PHE A 7 -11.42 25.23 9.29
N GLU A 8 -12.49 25.36 10.08
CA GLU A 8 -13.21 26.62 10.27
C GLU A 8 -12.42 27.58 11.15
N ILE A 9 -11.76 27.11 12.21
CA ILE A 9 -10.89 27.93 13.05
C ILE A 9 -9.76 28.58 12.22
N VAL A 10 -9.10 27.79 11.37
CA VAL A 10 -8.01 28.29 10.52
C VAL A 10 -8.52 29.27 9.47
N LYS A 11 -9.67 28.99 8.84
CA LYS A 11 -10.32 29.91 7.89
C LYS A 11 -10.73 31.24 8.53
N GLN A 12 -11.10 31.24 9.81
CA GLN A 12 -11.47 32.45 10.53
C GLN A 12 -10.25 33.28 10.95
N LYS A 13 -9.12 32.63 11.25
CA LYS A 13 -7.90 33.32 11.74
C LYS A 13 -6.97 33.81 10.65
N LEU A 14 -7.01 33.24 9.45
CA LEU A 14 -6.07 33.57 8.37
C LEU A 14 -6.75 34.28 7.21
N ASN A 15 -6.07 35.27 6.65
CA ASN A 15 -6.49 35.91 5.42
C ASN A 15 -5.93 35.16 4.20
N ILE A 16 -6.80 34.80 3.25
CA ILE A 16 -6.41 34.11 2.02
C ILE A 16 -5.36 34.88 1.20
N VAL A 17 -5.37 36.23 1.22
CA VAL A 17 -4.39 37.04 0.48
C VAL A 17 -3.00 36.89 1.08
N ASP A 18 -2.90 36.94 2.41
CA ASP A 18 -1.62 36.82 3.12
C ASP A 18 -1.03 35.43 2.90
N VAL A 19 -1.87 34.39 2.97
CA VAL A 19 -1.46 33.01 2.73
C VAL A 19 -0.97 32.81 1.29
N ILE A 20 -1.75 33.23 0.28
CA ILE A 20 -1.39 33.04 -1.13
C ILE A 20 -0.14 33.85 -1.50
N SER A 21 0.04 35.04 -0.91
CA SER A 21 1.20 35.92 -1.17
C SER A 21 2.53 35.30 -0.73
N LEU A 22 2.52 34.27 0.12
CA LEU A 22 3.72 33.49 0.46
C LEU A 22 4.23 32.62 -0.70
N TYR A 23 3.35 32.27 -1.64
CA TYR A 23 3.63 31.30 -2.70
C TYR A 23 3.71 31.94 -4.09
N ILE A 24 2.93 32.99 -4.32
CA ILE A 24 2.90 33.71 -5.61
C ILE A 24 2.76 35.21 -5.40
N SER A 25 3.36 36.00 -6.28
CA SER A 25 3.24 37.46 -6.26
C SER A 25 1.84 37.89 -6.71
N LEU A 26 1.07 38.49 -5.78
CA LEU A 26 -0.25 39.04 -6.04
C LEU A 26 -0.17 40.54 -6.36
N THR A 27 -0.85 40.98 -7.42
CA THR A 27 -1.00 42.41 -7.75
C THR A 27 -2.41 42.87 -7.44
N LYS A 28 -2.57 43.97 -6.68
CA LYS A 28 -3.89 44.50 -6.34
C LYS A 28 -4.56 45.16 -7.55
N LYS A 29 -5.80 44.77 -7.86
CA LYS A 29 -6.61 45.33 -8.96
C LYS A 29 -8.03 45.56 -8.49
N GLY A 30 -8.33 46.81 -8.13
CA GLY A 30 -9.61 47.19 -7.52
C GLY A 30 -9.79 46.53 -6.15
N LYS A 31 -10.91 45.84 -5.94
CA LYS A 31 -11.23 45.12 -4.69
C LYS A 31 -10.57 43.73 -4.58
N ASN A 32 -10.00 43.21 -5.66
CA ASN A 32 -9.41 41.88 -5.71
C ASN A 32 -7.89 41.94 -5.97
N TYR A 33 -7.24 40.81 -5.86
CA TYR A 33 -5.84 40.61 -6.25
C TYR A 33 -5.78 39.69 -7.46
N VAL A 34 -4.79 39.88 -8.32
CA VAL A 34 -4.60 39.13 -9.55
C VAL A 34 -3.17 38.61 -9.69
N ALA A 35 -3.01 37.43 -10.30
CA ALA A 35 -1.74 36.83 -10.66
C ALA A 35 -1.86 35.92 -11.88
N CYS A 36 -0.73 35.49 -12.45
CA CYS A 36 -0.72 34.30 -13.30
C CYS A 36 -1.00 33.07 -12.44
N CYS A 37 -1.84 32.17 -12.94
CA CYS A 37 -2.24 30.98 -12.20
C CYS A 37 -1.03 30.08 -11.94
N PRO A 38 -0.79 29.65 -10.69
CA PRO A 38 0.29 28.69 -10.40
C PRO A 38 -0.03 27.27 -10.87
N PHE A 39 -1.27 27.02 -11.27
CA PHE A 39 -1.78 25.67 -11.52
C PHE A 39 -1.92 25.30 -13.00
N HIS A 40 -1.64 26.25 -13.90
CA HIS A 40 -1.53 26.02 -15.34
C HIS A 40 -0.64 27.11 -15.95
N GLY A 41 0.12 26.78 -16.99
CA GLY A 41 1.04 27.74 -17.61
C GLY A 41 0.31 28.78 -18.46
N GLU A 42 0.31 30.04 -18.03
CA GLU A 42 -0.24 31.17 -18.78
C GLU A 42 0.66 32.41 -18.70
N LYS A 43 0.57 33.28 -19.72
CA LYS A 43 1.29 34.56 -19.77
C LYS A 43 0.47 35.75 -19.29
N THR A 44 -0.85 35.61 -19.28
CA THR A 44 -1.80 36.66 -18.89
C THR A 44 -2.43 36.32 -17.54
N PRO A 45 -2.48 37.25 -16.57
CA PRO A 45 -3.07 36.99 -15.25
C PRO A 45 -4.55 36.60 -15.34
N SER A 46 -4.90 35.34 -15.01
CA SER A 46 -6.29 34.90 -14.90
C SER A 46 -6.67 34.41 -13.50
N PHE A 47 -5.71 34.37 -12.56
CA PHE A 47 -5.92 33.99 -11.18
C PHE A 47 -6.37 35.18 -10.34
N VAL A 48 -7.58 35.13 -9.80
CA VAL A 48 -8.18 36.21 -9.01
C VAL A 48 -8.42 35.75 -7.58
N VAL A 49 -7.95 36.54 -6.61
CA VAL A 49 -8.17 36.32 -5.17
C VAL A 49 -9.06 37.42 -4.63
N SER A 50 -10.16 37.04 -4.00
CA SER A 50 -11.07 37.96 -3.32
C SER A 50 -10.84 37.91 -1.82
N GLN A 51 -10.30 39.00 -1.27
CA GLN A 51 -10.06 39.15 0.16
C GLN A 51 -11.38 39.17 0.95
N GLU A 52 -12.40 39.85 0.42
CA GLU A 52 -13.72 39.95 1.05
C GLU A 52 -14.43 38.59 1.14
N LYS A 53 -14.34 37.80 0.06
CA LYS A 53 -15.00 36.49 -0.01
C LYS A 53 -14.15 35.33 0.51
N GLN A 54 -12.89 35.59 0.89
CA GLN A 54 -11.92 34.57 1.32
C GLN A 54 -11.79 33.37 0.35
N ILE A 55 -11.83 33.64 -0.97
CA ILE A 55 -11.73 32.63 -2.03
C ILE A 55 -10.82 33.08 -3.17
N PHE A 56 -10.28 32.11 -3.91
CA PHE A 56 -9.64 32.33 -5.19
C PHE A 56 -10.44 31.68 -6.33
N LYS A 57 -10.28 32.20 -7.53
CA LYS A 57 -10.76 31.59 -8.77
C LYS A 57 -9.83 31.94 -9.91
N CYS A 58 -9.42 30.93 -10.66
CA CYS A 58 -8.74 31.06 -11.92
C CYS A 58 -9.77 31.04 -13.06
N PHE A 59 -9.79 32.09 -13.88
CA PHE A 59 -10.69 32.17 -15.04
C PHE A 59 -10.12 31.46 -16.28
N GLY A 60 -8.83 31.10 -16.29
CA GLY A 60 -8.22 30.31 -17.36
C GLY A 60 -8.46 28.80 -17.23
N CYS A 61 -8.28 28.23 -16.04
CA CYS A 61 -8.40 26.77 -15.81
C CYS A 61 -9.55 26.36 -14.89
N SER A 62 -10.42 27.30 -14.50
CA SER A 62 -11.59 27.08 -13.64
C SER A 62 -11.32 26.60 -12.22
N LYS A 63 -10.06 26.42 -11.81
CA LYS A 63 -9.72 26.08 -10.41
C LYS A 63 -10.17 27.19 -9.47
N SER A 64 -10.88 26.83 -8.40
CA SER A 64 -11.36 27.76 -7.39
C SER A 64 -11.45 27.09 -6.04
N GLY A 65 -11.36 27.87 -4.97
CA GLY A 65 -11.47 27.34 -3.62
C GLY A 65 -11.16 28.37 -2.56
N ASN A 66 -11.09 27.91 -1.32
CA ASN A 66 -10.66 28.73 -0.18
C ASN A 66 -9.13 28.59 0.01
N LEU A 67 -8.61 29.19 1.10
CA LEU A 67 -7.17 29.14 1.41
C LEU A 67 -6.64 27.71 1.55
N ILE A 68 -7.43 26.79 2.10
CA ILE A 68 -7.00 25.40 2.35
C ILE A 68 -6.91 24.67 1.01
N THR A 69 -7.94 24.82 0.16
CA THR A 69 -7.93 24.29 -1.21
C THR A 69 -6.75 24.83 -2.02
N PHE A 70 -6.36 26.09 -1.83
CA PHE A 70 -5.17 26.64 -2.51
C PHE A 70 -3.90 25.90 -2.07
N ILE A 71 -3.69 25.74 -0.77
CA ILE A 71 -2.50 25.07 -0.24
C ILE A 71 -2.47 23.59 -0.62
N GLU A 72 -3.60 22.89 -0.58
CA GLU A 72 -3.70 21.51 -1.06
C GLU A 72 -3.29 21.39 -2.53
N LEU A 73 -3.86 22.24 -3.39
CA LEU A 73 -3.55 22.23 -4.82
C LEU A 73 -2.11 22.65 -5.12
N TYR A 74 -1.53 23.54 -4.31
CA TYR A 74 -0.18 24.05 -4.51
C TYR A 74 0.89 23.11 -3.95
N THR A 75 0.67 22.55 -2.76
CA THR A 75 1.64 21.71 -2.05
C THR A 75 1.46 20.22 -2.30
N LYS A 76 0.30 19.79 -2.81
CA LYS A 76 -0.11 18.39 -2.98
C LYS A 76 -0.11 17.57 -1.69
N LYS A 77 -0.21 18.24 -0.53
CA LYS A 77 -0.29 17.63 0.80
C LYS A 77 -1.74 17.39 1.22
N SER A 78 -1.92 16.56 2.24
CA SER A 78 -3.24 16.36 2.83
C SER A 78 -3.80 17.64 3.49
N PRO A 79 -5.13 17.75 3.65
CA PRO A 79 -5.78 18.91 4.26
C PRO A 79 -5.24 19.26 5.67
N LEU A 80 -4.93 18.24 6.46
CA LEU A 80 -4.43 18.40 7.84
C LEU A 80 -2.96 18.84 7.89
N GLU A 81 -2.12 18.34 6.99
CA GLU A 81 -0.72 18.77 6.88
C GLU A 81 -0.62 20.22 6.40
N SER A 82 -1.47 20.60 5.46
CA SER A 82 -1.63 21.98 5.00
C SER A 82 -1.97 22.91 6.17
N ILE A 83 -2.86 22.48 7.07
CA ILE A 83 -3.18 23.22 8.30
C ILE A 83 -1.99 23.33 9.24
N LYS A 84 -1.25 22.24 9.50
CA LYS A 84 -0.07 22.28 10.39
C LYS A 84 0.98 23.25 9.88
N GLU A 85 1.23 23.24 8.57
CA GLU A 85 2.17 24.17 7.93
C GLU A 85 1.72 25.62 8.12
N LEU A 86 0.43 25.92 7.94
CA LEU A 86 -0.13 27.25 8.15
C LEU A 86 -0.09 27.69 9.62
N VAL A 87 -0.44 26.81 10.56
CA VAL A 87 -0.39 27.11 12.00
C VAL A 87 1.03 27.45 12.45
N SER A 88 2.02 26.69 11.97
CA SER A 88 3.43 26.94 12.24
C SER A 88 3.92 28.25 11.59
N LYS A 89 3.66 28.45 10.30
CA LYS A 89 4.13 29.65 9.57
C LYS A 89 3.55 30.96 10.08
N PHE A 90 2.29 30.95 10.53
CA PHE A 90 1.61 32.13 11.05
C PHE A 90 1.64 32.23 12.59
N ASN A 91 2.41 31.36 13.26
CA ASN A 91 2.51 31.30 14.73
C ASN A 91 1.14 31.32 15.43
N LEU A 92 0.15 30.59 14.89
CA LEU A 92 -1.19 30.56 15.46
C LEU A 92 -1.17 29.71 16.74
N ASN A 93 -1.60 30.28 17.86
CA ASN A 93 -1.78 29.54 19.11
C ASN A 93 -3.06 28.67 19.01
N ILE A 94 -2.95 27.52 18.35
CA ILE A 94 -4.01 26.51 18.18
C ILE A 94 -3.48 25.20 18.76
N ASP A 95 -4.20 24.65 19.73
CA ASP A 95 -3.88 23.36 20.32
C ASP A 95 -4.21 22.22 19.35
N LEU A 96 -3.19 21.79 18.60
CA LEU A 96 -3.28 20.69 17.66
C LEU A 96 -3.31 19.31 18.34
N THR A 97 -3.10 19.22 19.66
CA THR A 97 -3.07 17.94 20.39
C THR A 97 -4.45 17.30 20.54
N ARG A 98 -5.53 18.08 20.53
CA ARG A 98 -6.89 17.51 20.51
C ARG A 98 -7.27 16.92 19.16
N PHE A 99 -6.62 17.40 18.10
CA PHE A 99 -6.72 16.86 16.75
C PHE A 99 -5.61 15.84 16.45
N SER A 100 -4.78 15.51 17.46
CA SER A 100 -3.67 14.55 17.30
C SER A 100 -4.09 13.10 17.29
N ASN A 101 -5.30 12.78 17.74
CA ASN A 101 -5.81 11.41 17.76
C ASN A 101 -6.18 10.85 16.37
N SER A 102 -6.13 11.68 15.32
CA SER A 102 -6.17 11.23 13.92
C SER A 102 -4.84 11.40 13.19
N ILE A 103 -3.74 11.69 13.91
CA ILE A 103 -2.40 11.79 13.33
C ILE A 103 -1.85 10.37 13.20
N THR A 104 -1.67 9.91 11.96
CA THR A 104 -0.61 8.95 11.65
C THR A 104 0.71 9.66 11.92
N THR A 105 1.18 9.64 13.18
CA THR A 105 2.49 10.21 13.51
C THR A 105 3.48 9.28 12.88
N THR A 106 4.10 9.72 11.78
CA THR A 106 5.21 8.98 11.20
C THR A 106 6.25 8.78 12.29
N THR A 107 6.53 7.52 12.63
CA THR A 107 7.50 7.21 13.68
C THR A 107 8.90 7.61 13.22
N LYS A 108 9.84 7.82 14.15
CA LYS A 108 11.26 8.07 13.81
C LYS A 108 11.81 6.98 12.86
N GLU A 109 11.47 5.72 13.12
CA GLU A 109 11.85 4.59 12.25
C GLU A 109 11.26 4.71 10.83
N GLN A 110 10.01 5.16 10.68
CA GLN A 110 9.43 5.39 9.36
C GLN A 110 10.11 6.56 8.64
N GLU A 111 10.41 7.66 9.32
CA GLU A 111 11.17 8.79 8.75
C GLU A 111 12.57 8.35 8.31
N ASP A 112 13.27 7.58 9.13
CA ASP A 112 14.59 7.06 8.80
C ASP A 112 14.55 6.17 7.54
N LEU A 113 13.53 5.31 7.41
CA LEU A 113 13.36 4.47 6.22
C LEU A 113 13.01 5.29 4.97
N TYR A 114 12.18 6.33 5.08
CA TYR A 114 11.93 7.24 3.96
C TYR A 114 13.21 7.95 3.53
N ASN A 115 14.04 8.40 4.47
CA ASN A 115 15.31 9.03 4.18
C ASN A 115 16.30 8.06 3.52
N ILE A 116 16.42 6.84 4.05
CA ILE A 116 17.26 5.78 3.45
C ILE A 116 16.83 5.49 2.01
N ASN A 117 15.53 5.32 1.77
CA ASN A 117 15.00 5.07 0.43
C ASN A 117 15.28 6.24 -0.50
N GLN A 118 15.17 7.49 -0.03
CA GLN A 118 15.52 8.65 -0.84
C GLN A 118 17.00 8.66 -1.22
N ILE A 119 17.90 8.47 -0.25
CA ILE A 119 19.35 8.44 -0.49
C ILE A 119 19.70 7.30 -1.46
N ALA A 120 19.09 6.13 -1.31
CA ALA A 120 19.29 5.00 -2.22
C ALA A 120 18.84 5.32 -3.65
N ASN A 121 17.70 6.00 -3.81
CA ASN A 121 17.23 6.44 -5.13
C ASN A 121 18.22 7.42 -5.78
N ASP A 122 18.76 8.36 -5.01
CA ASP A 122 19.75 9.32 -5.50
C ASP A 122 21.04 8.61 -5.94
N ILE A 123 21.47 7.58 -5.19
CA ILE A 123 22.61 6.70 -5.57
C ILE A 123 22.30 5.98 -6.88
N PHE A 124 21.15 5.32 -7.00
CA PHE A 124 20.80 4.58 -8.23
C PHE A 124 20.68 5.52 -9.44
N GLN A 125 20.17 6.73 -9.26
CA GLN A 125 20.12 7.75 -10.31
C GLN A 125 21.50 8.31 -10.66
N PHE A 126 22.45 8.28 -9.74
CA PHE A 126 23.84 8.59 -10.07
C PHE A 126 24.48 7.45 -10.88
N GLU A 127 24.31 6.20 -10.44
CA GLU A 127 24.87 5.01 -11.10
C GLU A 127 24.39 4.86 -12.55
N ILE A 128 23.12 5.17 -12.85
CA ILE A 128 22.62 5.09 -14.23
C ILE A 128 23.28 6.12 -15.17
N LEU A 129 23.90 7.19 -14.65
CA LEU A 129 24.64 8.16 -15.47
C LEU A 129 25.99 7.59 -15.96
N GLU A 130 26.53 6.57 -15.28
CA GLU A 130 27.75 5.85 -15.68
C GLU A 130 27.50 4.85 -16.83
N ILE A 131 26.35 4.94 -17.51
CA ILE A 131 25.90 4.03 -18.58
C ILE A 131 26.94 3.72 -19.68
N ASN A 132 27.85 4.66 -19.97
CA ASN A 132 28.88 4.44 -20.98
C ASN A 132 29.87 3.32 -20.60
N GLN A 133 29.96 2.97 -19.32
CA GLN A 133 30.80 1.89 -18.82
C GLN A 133 30.06 0.53 -18.84
N ASN A 134 28.73 0.53 -19.04
CA ASN A 134 27.89 -0.67 -19.03
C ASN A 134 27.12 -0.82 -20.36
N GLU A 135 27.74 -1.52 -21.33
CA GLU A 135 27.14 -1.74 -22.65
C GLU A 135 25.81 -2.52 -22.60
N GLN A 136 25.63 -3.43 -21.61
CA GLN A 136 24.38 -4.17 -21.47
C GLN A 136 23.22 -3.26 -21.05
N LEU A 137 23.45 -2.38 -20.08
CA LEU A 137 22.47 -1.37 -19.67
C LEU A 137 22.11 -0.47 -20.85
N LYS A 138 23.10 0.01 -21.61
CA LYS A 138 22.89 0.84 -22.80
C LYS A 138 22.03 0.16 -23.86
N LEU A 139 22.33 -1.11 -24.18
CA LEU A 139 21.52 -1.90 -25.10
C LEU A 139 20.10 -2.09 -24.57
N PHE A 140 19.93 -2.34 -23.27
CA PHE A 140 18.62 -2.51 -22.65
C PHE A 140 17.77 -1.23 -22.70
N LEU A 141 18.33 -0.08 -22.31
CA LEU A 141 17.63 1.21 -22.38
C LEU A 141 17.24 1.57 -23.81
N LYS A 142 18.14 1.33 -24.78
CA LYS A 142 17.85 1.54 -26.21
C LYS A 142 16.72 0.63 -26.69
N LYS A 143 16.76 -0.65 -26.34
CA LYS A 143 15.71 -1.63 -26.70
C LYS A 143 14.34 -1.22 -26.15
N ARG A 144 14.28 -0.73 -24.90
CA ARG A 144 13.05 -0.24 -24.25
C ARG A 144 12.70 1.22 -24.59
N ARG A 145 13.51 1.88 -25.42
CA ARG A 145 13.35 3.29 -25.82
C ARG A 145 13.21 4.23 -24.63
N LEU A 146 14.01 4.03 -23.59
CA LEU A 146 14.03 4.87 -22.39
C LEU A 146 14.97 6.05 -22.61
N THR A 147 14.36 7.21 -22.90
CA THR A 147 15.09 8.46 -23.14
C THR A 147 15.49 9.13 -21.82
N LYS A 148 16.49 10.01 -21.85
CA LYS A 148 16.90 10.78 -20.65
C LYS A 148 15.73 11.52 -19.98
N PRO A 149 14.79 12.17 -20.72
CA PRO A 149 13.60 12.75 -20.10
C PRO A 149 12.72 11.73 -19.36
N LEU A 150 12.51 10.53 -19.91
CA LEU A 150 11.72 9.49 -19.24
C LEU A 150 12.43 8.94 -18.00
N ILE A 151 13.74 8.73 -18.09
CA ILE A 151 14.57 8.32 -16.94
C ILE A 151 14.43 9.34 -15.80
N LYS A 152 14.50 10.63 -16.12
CA LYS A 152 14.32 11.70 -15.14
C LYS A 152 12.90 11.77 -14.59
N GLU A 153 11.89 11.71 -15.46
CA GLU A 153 10.47 11.82 -15.08
C GLU A 153 10.04 10.73 -14.09
N PHE A 154 10.49 9.49 -14.33
CA PHE A 154 10.15 8.33 -13.51
C PHE A 154 11.23 8.01 -12.46
N GLU A 155 12.24 8.87 -12.31
CA GLU A 155 13.35 8.70 -11.37
C GLU A 155 14.03 7.33 -11.48
N ILE A 156 14.17 6.85 -12.72
CA ILE A 156 14.74 5.54 -12.99
C ILE A 156 16.23 5.56 -12.66
N GLY A 157 16.65 4.64 -11.80
CA GLY A 157 18.05 4.42 -11.46
C GLY A 157 18.58 3.07 -11.96
N PHE A 158 19.82 2.78 -11.63
CA PHE A 158 20.45 1.48 -11.85
C PHE A 158 21.10 1.03 -10.55
N ALA A 159 20.97 -0.26 -10.21
CA ALA A 159 21.66 -0.88 -9.09
C ALA A 159 22.79 -1.75 -9.65
N ASP A 160 24.01 -1.21 -9.62
CA ASP A 160 25.22 -1.90 -10.05
C ASP A 160 25.64 -2.93 -9.00
N LYS A 161 25.86 -4.17 -9.41
CA LYS A 161 26.30 -5.25 -8.50
C LYS A 161 27.70 -4.99 -7.93
N ASP A 162 28.54 -4.23 -8.64
CA ASP A 162 29.95 -4.04 -8.28
C ASP A 162 30.11 -2.89 -7.25
N LYS A 163 29.05 -2.10 -7.03
CA LYS A 163 29.00 -1.04 -6.02
C LYS A 163 28.35 -1.59 -4.76
N ASN A 164 28.99 -1.44 -3.60
CA ASN A 164 28.39 -1.86 -2.34
C ASN A 164 27.46 -0.76 -1.78
N LEU A 165 26.16 -0.92 -1.99
CA LEU A 165 25.13 0.03 -1.55
C LEU A 165 25.13 0.21 -0.03
N CYS A 166 25.37 -0.87 0.73
CA CYS A 166 25.41 -0.82 2.19
C CYS A 166 26.47 0.16 2.69
N ASN A 167 27.70 0.04 2.18
CA ASN A 167 28.80 0.93 2.54
C ASN A 167 28.51 2.39 2.18
N MET A 168 27.89 2.63 1.02
CA MET A 168 27.52 3.97 0.58
C MET A 168 26.45 4.59 1.49
N LEU A 169 25.47 3.81 1.94
CA LEU A 169 24.43 4.27 2.87
C LEU A 169 24.97 4.48 4.29
N ILE A 170 25.87 3.61 4.77
CA ILE A 170 26.57 3.81 6.06
C ILE A 170 27.39 5.10 6.03
N ALA A 171 28.09 5.38 4.93
CA ALA A 171 28.83 6.63 4.75
C ALA A 171 27.94 7.88 4.72
N LYS A 172 26.62 7.72 4.54
CA LYS A 172 25.60 8.77 4.65
C LYS A 172 24.91 8.81 6.03
N ASN A 173 25.53 8.19 7.04
CA ASN A 173 25.03 8.10 8.42
C ASN A 173 23.71 7.33 8.56
N CYS A 174 23.40 6.41 7.63
CA CYS A 174 22.27 5.50 7.80
C CYS A 174 22.63 4.38 8.78
N SER A 175 21.81 4.18 9.81
CA SER A 175 22.06 3.15 10.83
C SER A 175 21.94 1.74 10.23
N SER A 176 22.86 0.83 10.61
CA SER A 176 22.83 -0.56 10.13
C SER A 176 21.51 -1.27 10.45
N PHE A 177 20.86 -0.89 11.57
CA PHE A 177 19.54 -1.40 11.94
C PHE A 177 18.46 -1.00 10.94
N ASN A 178 18.36 0.28 10.58
CA ASN A 178 17.36 0.73 9.61
C ASN A 178 17.65 0.19 8.21
N LEU A 179 18.93 0.06 7.84
CA LEU A 179 19.34 -0.57 6.59
C LEU A 179 18.88 -2.03 6.47
N ALA A 180 19.01 -2.81 7.55
CA ALA A 180 18.52 -4.19 7.58
C ALA A 180 16.99 -4.30 7.40
N ASN A 181 16.24 -3.25 7.76
CA ASN A 181 14.78 -3.16 7.66
C ASN A 181 14.29 -2.42 6.39
N SER A 182 15.19 -1.90 5.55
CA SER A 182 14.85 -1.11 4.35
C SER A 182 14.48 -1.95 3.12
N SER A 183 14.75 -3.25 3.14
CA SER A 183 14.69 -4.13 1.96
C SER A 183 15.66 -3.76 0.82
N LEU A 184 16.68 -2.93 1.08
CA LEU A 184 17.74 -2.63 0.12
C LEU A 184 18.95 -3.56 0.25
N ILE A 185 19.10 -4.20 1.41
CA ILE A 185 20.24 -5.04 1.78
C ILE A 185 19.77 -6.49 2.02
N ALA A 186 20.53 -7.45 1.47
CA ALA A 186 20.27 -8.87 1.60
C ALA A 186 20.38 -9.34 3.06
N SER A 187 19.64 -10.40 3.40
CA SER A 187 19.56 -10.92 4.77
C SER A 187 20.90 -11.35 5.29
N ASN A 188 21.65 -12.08 4.49
CA ASN A 188 22.70 -12.94 4.99
C ASN A 188 24.00 -12.18 5.26
N ASN A 189 24.35 -11.18 4.44
CA ASN A 189 25.74 -10.75 4.32
C ASN A 189 25.97 -9.23 4.15
N PHE A 190 25.02 -8.35 4.46
CA PHE A 190 25.10 -6.91 4.11
C PHE A 190 25.35 -6.62 2.61
N ASP A 191 25.17 -7.62 1.75
CA ASP A 191 25.24 -7.49 0.30
C ASP A 191 24.01 -6.74 -0.25
N ASN A 192 24.12 -6.23 -1.48
CA ASN A 192 23.01 -5.59 -2.15
C ASN A 192 21.85 -6.58 -2.35
N PHE A 193 20.62 -6.14 -2.08
CA PHE A 193 19.43 -6.91 -2.44
C PHE A 193 19.14 -6.86 -3.94
N PHE A 194 19.37 -5.69 -4.57
CA PHE A 194 19.21 -5.47 -6.00
C PHE A 194 20.58 -5.46 -6.69
N ASN A 195 20.75 -6.27 -7.74
CA ASN A 195 22.01 -6.43 -8.45
C ASN A 195 21.75 -6.46 -9.96
N ASP A 196 22.47 -5.63 -10.72
CA ASP A 196 22.33 -5.44 -12.17
C ASP A 196 20.87 -5.23 -12.61
N ARG A 197 20.18 -4.33 -11.90
CA ARG A 197 18.76 -4.05 -12.12
C ARG A 197 18.50 -2.59 -12.41
N LEU A 198 17.62 -2.35 -13.37
CA LEU A 198 17.00 -1.05 -13.55
C LEU A 198 16.00 -0.83 -12.39
N MET A 199 16.15 0.29 -11.70
CA MET A 199 15.45 0.57 -10.44
C MET A 199 14.32 1.57 -10.68
N PHE A 200 13.12 1.20 -10.24
CA PHE A 200 11.92 2.03 -10.28
C PHE A 200 11.49 2.34 -8.83
N PRO A 201 11.59 3.61 -8.38
CA PRO A 201 11.11 3.98 -7.07
C PRO A 201 9.58 3.87 -6.99
N ILE A 202 9.09 3.31 -5.90
CA ILE A 202 7.66 3.22 -5.57
C ILE A 202 7.36 4.27 -4.52
N LYS A 203 6.42 5.17 -4.82
CA LYS A 203 6.03 6.25 -3.93
C LYS A 203 4.68 5.99 -3.28
N ASN A 204 4.52 6.44 -2.03
CA ASN A 204 3.21 6.52 -1.40
C ASN A 204 2.40 7.72 -1.94
N LYS A 205 1.18 7.90 -1.43
CA LYS A 205 0.29 9.01 -1.79
C LYS A 205 0.88 10.40 -1.50
N ASP A 206 1.84 10.50 -0.57
CA ASP A 206 2.48 11.73 -0.14
C ASP A 206 3.78 12.01 -0.92
N GLY A 207 4.12 11.14 -1.89
CA GLY A 207 5.28 11.30 -2.76
C GLY A 207 6.61 10.80 -2.17
N ARG A 208 6.58 10.19 -0.98
CA ARG A 208 7.77 9.60 -0.35
C ARG A 208 8.07 8.24 -0.94
N ILE A 209 9.35 7.94 -1.18
CA ILE A 209 9.79 6.64 -1.68
C ILE A 209 9.72 5.62 -0.56
N VAL A 210 8.93 4.57 -0.78
CA VAL A 210 8.65 3.53 0.23
C VAL A 210 9.30 2.20 -0.11
N ALA A 211 9.54 1.95 -1.39
CA ALA A 211 10.08 0.71 -1.92
C ALA A 211 10.66 0.90 -3.31
N PHE A 212 11.23 -0.17 -3.86
CA PHE A 212 11.72 -0.23 -5.23
C PHE A 212 11.20 -1.47 -5.95
N SER A 213 11.07 -1.36 -7.26
CA SER A 213 10.99 -2.50 -8.17
C SER A 213 12.23 -2.51 -9.05
N GLY A 214 12.93 -3.63 -9.08
CA GLY A 214 14.16 -3.84 -9.83
C GLY A 214 13.95 -4.80 -11.01
N ARG A 215 14.11 -4.31 -12.22
CA ARG A 215 14.05 -5.12 -13.45
C ARG A 215 15.46 -5.56 -13.86
N SER A 216 15.68 -6.88 -14.00
CA SER A 216 16.94 -7.40 -14.54
C SER A 216 17.17 -6.89 -15.97
N ILE A 217 18.38 -6.40 -16.25
CA ILE A 217 18.83 -6.07 -17.61
C ILE A 217 19.22 -7.30 -18.42
N TYR A 218 19.40 -8.45 -17.75
CA TYR A 218 19.68 -9.75 -18.37
C TYR A 218 18.41 -10.59 -18.51
N ASN A 219 18.32 -11.33 -19.62
CA ASN A 219 17.13 -12.16 -19.94
C ASN A 219 17.13 -13.54 -19.25
N ASN A 220 18.29 -14.00 -18.76
CA ASN A 220 18.49 -15.33 -18.17
C ASN A 220 18.48 -15.33 -16.63
N VAL A 221 18.22 -14.18 -16.01
CA VAL A 221 18.14 -14.04 -14.55
C VAL A 221 16.68 -14.07 -14.13
N GLU A 222 16.33 -15.05 -13.30
CA GLU A 222 15.03 -15.12 -12.64
C GLU A 222 15.17 -14.76 -11.14
N PRO A 223 14.23 -14.00 -10.56
CA PRO A 223 13.06 -13.45 -11.23
C PRO A 223 13.41 -12.21 -12.09
N LYS A 224 12.74 -12.10 -13.25
CA LYS A 224 12.88 -10.93 -14.13
C LYS A 224 12.62 -9.59 -13.43
N TYR A 225 11.61 -9.55 -12.54
CA TYR A 225 11.32 -8.43 -11.65
C TYR A 225 11.53 -8.87 -10.20
N LEU A 226 12.20 -8.03 -9.43
CA LEU A 226 12.36 -8.18 -7.99
C LEU A 226 11.76 -6.95 -7.33
N ASN A 227 10.85 -7.14 -6.37
CA ASN A 227 10.29 -6.02 -5.60
C ASN A 227 10.90 -6.02 -4.20
N SER A 228 10.95 -4.85 -3.56
CA SER A 228 11.19 -4.78 -2.12
C SER A 228 10.23 -5.69 -1.37
N SER A 229 10.72 -6.29 -0.29
CA SER A 229 9.91 -6.97 0.72
C SER A 229 9.09 -5.95 1.50
N GLU A 230 8.00 -6.39 2.14
CA GLU A 230 7.17 -5.52 2.97
C GLU A 230 7.98 -4.92 4.12
N THR A 231 7.72 -3.65 4.44
CA THR A 231 8.34 -2.92 5.55
C THR A 231 7.28 -2.13 6.32
N ILE A 232 7.67 -1.41 7.37
CA ILE A 232 6.72 -0.53 8.09
C ILE A 232 6.27 0.69 7.26
N VAL A 233 6.99 1.01 6.18
CA VAL A 233 6.66 2.11 5.24
C VAL A 233 6.11 1.62 3.92
N PHE A 234 6.30 0.33 3.58
CA PHE A 234 5.83 -0.27 2.35
C PHE A 234 4.92 -1.46 2.63
N LYS A 235 3.69 -1.31 2.13
CA LYS A 235 2.71 -2.38 1.99
C LYS A 235 2.30 -2.46 0.54
N LYS A 236 2.64 -3.57 -0.12
CA LYS A 236 2.46 -3.75 -1.57
C LYS A 236 1.03 -3.49 -2.05
N HIS A 237 0.04 -3.90 -1.25
CA HIS A 237 -1.38 -3.73 -1.57
C HIS A 237 -1.91 -2.29 -1.36
N GLU A 238 -1.15 -1.40 -0.73
CA GLU A 238 -1.56 -0.01 -0.49
C GLU A 238 -1.05 0.96 -1.57
N VAL A 239 -0.15 0.52 -2.45
CA VAL A 239 0.52 1.38 -3.44
C VAL A 239 0.33 0.89 -4.86
N MET A 240 0.38 1.83 -5.80
CA MET A 240 0.39 1.58 -7.25
C MET A 240 1.54 2.39 -7.84
N PHE A 241 2.30 1.79 -8.74
CA PHE A 241 3.38 2.50 -9.42
C PHE A 241 2.82 3.69 -10.21
N ASN A 242 3.55 4.81 -10.22
CA ASN A 242 3.19 6.07 -10.86
C ASN A 242 1.96 6.81 -10.28
N TYR A 243 1.29 6.30 -9.24
CA TYR A 243 0.09 6.93 -8.70
C TYR A 243 0.29 8.40 -8.28
N TYR A 244 1.36 8.69 -7.53
CA TYR A 244 1.68 10.05 -7.08
C TYR A 244 1.87 11.02 -8.26
N HIS A 245 2.62 10.61 -9.28
CA HIS A 245 2.89 11.44 -10.46
C HIS A 245 1.64 11.59 -11.35
N ALA A 246 0.81 10.55 -11.46
CA ALA A 246 -0.40 10.53 -12.27
C ALA A 246 -1.59 11.24 -11.60
N LEU A 247 -1.53 11.53 -10.29
CA LEU A 247 -2.67 11.98 -9.48
C LEU A 247 -3.40 13.20 -10.08
N ASP A 248 -2.64 14.22 -10.48
CA ASP A 248 -3.22 15.45 -11.05
C ASP A 248 -4.03 15.16 -12.32
N GLU A 249 -3.50 14.30 -13.19
CA GLU A 249 -4.16 13.95 -14.45
C GLU A 249 -5.34 12.99 -14.22
N ILE A 250 -5.23 12.08 -13.25
CA ILE A 250 -6.33 11.21 -12.81
C ILE A 250 -7.52 12.05 -12.34
N ILE A 251 -7.27 13.03 -11.46
CA ILE A 251 -8.31 13.94 -10.95
C ILE A 251 -8.92 14.75 -12.10
N LYS A 252 -8.07 15.38 -12.92
CA LYS A 252 -8.49 16.21 -14.05
C LYS A 252 -9.36 15.46 -15.06
N LYS A 253 -9.01 14.21 -15.38
CA LYS A 253 -9.77 13.38 -16.32
C LYS A 253 -10.88 12.57 -15.65
N SER A 254 -10.90 12.52 -14.32
CA SER A 254 -11.73 11.57 -13.55
C SER A 254 -11.62 10.14 -14.08
N SER A 255 -10.41 9.75 -14.49
CA SER A 255 -10.14 8.45 -15.10
C SER A 255 -8.70 8.02 -14.88
N VAL A 256 -8.47 6.71 -14.75
CA VAL A 256 -7.14 6.11 -14.59
C VAL A 256 -7.00 4.88 -15.48
N TYR A 257 -5.88 4.74 -16.17
CA TYR A 257 -5.51 3.48 -16.83
C TYR A 257 -4.78 2.59 -15.84
N LEU A 258 -5.24 1.35 -15.71
CA LEU A 258 -4.65 0.35 -14.84
C LEU A 258 -3.99 -0.74 -15.68
N VAL A 259 -2.67 -0.87 -15.54
CA VAL A 259 -1.82 -1.81 -16.28
C VAL A 259 -1.05 -2.74 -15.33
N GLU A 260 -0.38 -3.75 -15.85
CA GLU A 260 0.31 -4.77 -15.04
C GLU A 260 1.73 -4.34 -14.62
N GLY A 261 2.48 -3.68 -15.49
CA GLY A 261 3.89 -3.41 -15.27
C GLY A 261 4.30 -1.94 -15.38
N GLN A 262 5.51 -1.63 -14.90
CA GLN A 262 6.09 -0.29 -14.98
C GLN A 262 6.32 0.13 -16.44
N PHE A 263 6.77 -0.79 -17.30
CA PHE A 263 6.97 -0.47 -18.71
C PHE A 263 5.66 -0.17 -19.44
N ASP A 264 4.58 -0.85 -19.10
CA ASP A 264 3.26 -0.59 -19.69
C ASP A 264 2.78 0.82 -19.32
N CYS A 265 2.99 1.21 -18.06
CA CYS A 265 2.67 2.54 -17.57
C CYS A 265 3.49 3.61 -18.30
N ILE A 266 4.80 3.36 -18.49
CA ILE A 266 5.70 4.24 -19.25
C ILE A 266 5.31 4.27 -20.74
N ALA A 267 4.86 3.17 -21.33
CA ALA A 267 4.43 3.09 -22.72
C ALA A 267 3.19 3.97 -22.97
N LEU A 268 2.22 3.93 -22.06
CA LEU A 268 1.08 4.85 -22.07
C LEU A 268 1.52 6.31 -21.89
N TYR A 269 2.50 6.58 -21.02
CA TYR A 269 3.07 7.92 -20.87
C TYR A 269 3.72 8.42 -22.17
N LYS A 270 4.46 7.56 -22.90
CA LYS A 270 5.11 7.90 -24.19
C LYS A 270 4.10 8.35 -25.26
N ILE A 271 2.85 7.86 -25.22
CA ILE A 271 1.75 8.31 -26.09
C ILE A 271 0.86 9.39 -25.43
N ASN A 272 1.39 10.08 -24.42
CA ASN A 272 0.74 11.20 -23.71
C ASN A 272 -0.51 10.83 -22.88
N ILE A 273 -0.67 9.56 -22.51
CA ILE A 273 -1.63 9.11 -21.49
C ILE A 273 -0.93 9.13 -20.13
N LYS A 274 -1.03 10.29 -19.45
CA LYS A 274 -0.32 10.54 -18.17
C LYS A 274 -1.06 10.07 -16.91
N ASN A 275 -2.31 9.62 -17.05
CA ASN A 275 -3.14 9.09 -15.97
C ASN A 275 -3.07 7.55 -15.89
N ALA A 276 -1.90 6.96 -16.11
CA ALA A 276 -1.69 5.52 -16.04
C ALA A 276 -0.96 5.13 -14.75
N VAL A 277 -1.37 4.01 -14.13
CA VAL A 277 -0.74 3.43 -12.93
C VAL A 277 -0.61 1.91 -13.11
N ALA A 278 0.42 1.31 -12.49
CA ALA A 278 0.63 -0.13 -12.56
C ALA A 278 0.43 -0.82 -11.21
N LEU A 279 -0.19 -1.99 -11.22
CA LEU A 279 -0.26 -2.88 -10.07
C LEU A 279 1.09 -3.57 -9.89
N LEU A 280 1.59 -3.74 -8.66
CA LEU A 280 2.91 -4.35 -8.45
C LEU A 280 2.89 -5.89 -8.55
N GLY A 281 2.04 -6.47 -9.40
CA GLY A 281 1.79 -7.91 -9.45
C GLY A 281 0.86 -8.42 -8.34
N THR A 282 -0.10 -7.60 -7.93
CA THR A 282 -1.19 -7.95 -7.00
C THR A 282 -2.53 -7.49 -7.56
N ALA A 283 -3.64 -8.04 -7.07
CA ALA A 283 -4.95 -7.49 -7.40
C ALA A 283 -5.18 -6.18 -6.63
N LEU A 284 -6.11 -5.35 -7.12
CA LEU A 284 -6.56 -4.12 -6.46
C LEU A 284 -7.02 -4.41 -5.02
N SER A 285 -6.57 -3.60 -4.08
CA SER A 285 -7.08 -3.59 -2.71
C SER A 285 -8.25 -2.61 -2.57
N ILE A 286 -8.96 -2.70 -1.43
CA ILE A 286 -10.00 -1.73 -1.07
C ILE A 286 -9.38 -0.33 -0.91
N GLN A 287 -8.17 -0.24 -0.37
CA GLN A 287 -7.43 1.01 -0.20
C GLN A 287 -7.07 1.65 -1.54
N ASN A 288 -6.70 0.85 -2.55
CA ASN A 288 -6.49 1.35 -3.91
C ASN A 288 -7.80 1.89 -4.49
N LEU A 289 -8.91 1.17 -4.34
CA LEU A 289 -10.22 1.61 -4.83
C LEU A 289 -10.72 2.89 -4.14
N GLU A 290 -10.49 3.02 -2.84
CA GLU A 290 -10.82 4.23 -2.09
C GLU A 290 -10.03 5.44 -2.61
N SER A 291 -8.75 5.24 -2.92
CA SER A 291 -7.89 6.26 -3.54
C SER A 291 -8.37 6.67 -4.95
N LEU A 292 -9.11 5.79 -5.63
CA LEU A 292 -9.68 6.00 -6.96
C LEU A 292 -11.18 6.34 -6.93
N ARG A 293 -11.69 6.88 -5.81
CA ARG A 293 -13.09 7.30 -5.69
C ARG A 293 -13.51 8.26 -6.81
N ASN A 294 -14.76 8.13 -7.28
CA ASN A 294 -15.35 8.93 -8.36
C ASN A 294 -14.59 8.82 -9.71
N CYS A 295 -13.80 7.77 -9.90
CA CYS A 295 -12.95 7.61 -11.08
C CYS A 295 -13.51 6.54 -12.04
N ASN A 296 -13.28 6.74 -13.34
CA ASN A 296 -13.40 5.69 -14.34
C ASN A 296 -12.08 4.90 -14.44
N ILE A 297 -12.10 3.64 -14.00
CA ILE A 297 -10.96 2.73 -14.08
C ILE A 297 -10.97 2.06 -15.45
N VAL A 298 -9.97 2.36 -16.27
CA VAL A 298 -9.76 1.74 -17.58
C VAL A 298 -8.79 0.57 -17.41
N LEU A 299 -9.30 -0.66 -17.50
CA LEU A 299 -8.48 -1.86 -17.42
C LEU A 299 -7.77 -2.09 -18.76
N PHE A 300 -6.44 -2.20 -18.71
CA PHE A 300 -5.60 -2.49 -19.87
C PHE A 300 -4.51 -3.50 -19.48
N PHE A 301 -4.91 -4.75 -19.36
CA PHE A 301 -4.03 -5.88 -19.06
C PHE A 301 -3.76 -6.72 -20.31
N ASP A 302 -2.86 -7.70 -20.16
CA ASP A 302 -2.45 -8.53 -21.28
C ASP A 302 -3.59 -9.40 -21.79
N ASN A 303 -3.64 -9.62 -23.10
CA ASN A 303 -4.67 -10.46 -23.73
C ASN A 303 -4.29 -11.96 -23.72
N ASP A 304 -3.34 -12.36 -22.88
CA ASP A 304 -3.01 -13.75 -22.64
C ASP A 304 -3.91 -14.36 -21.54
N PHE A 305 -3.67 -15.62 -21.16
CA PHE A 305 -4.49 -16.27 -20.13
C PHE A 305 -4.34 -15.59 -18.75
N ALA A 306 -3.14 -15.13 -18.40
CA ALA A 306 -2.87 -14.51 -17.11
C ALA A 306 -3.53 -13.13 -16.99
N GLY A 307 -3.37 -12.27 -18.00
CA GLY A 307 -3.95 -10.94 -18.04
C GLY A 307 -5.47 -10.92 -18.17
N LYS A 308 -6.07 -11.90 -18.88
CA LYS A 308 -7.53 -12.12 -18.85
C LYS A 308 -8.03 -12.47 -17.45
N ASN A 309 -7.33 -13.38 -16.75
CA ASN A 309 -7.68 -13.72 -15.38
C ASN A 309 -7.48 -12.53 -14.42
N ALA A 310 -6.42 -11.73 -14.62
CA ALA A 310 -6.20 -10.50 -13.87
C ALA A 310 -7.32 -9.48 -14.11
N THR A 311 -7.79 -9.34 -15.35
CA THR A 311 -8.93 -8.48 -15.73
C THR A 311 -10.17 -8.90 -14.99
N LYS A 312 -10.55 -10.19 -15.07
CA LYS A 312 -11.71 -10.73 -14.37
C LYS A 312 -11.59 -10.55 -12.86
N LYS A 313 -10.43 -10.87 -12.27
CA LYS A 313 -10.18 -10.72 -10.83
C LYS A 313 -10.37 -9.28 -10.36
N ASN A 314 -9.76 -8.32 -11.04
CA ASN A 314 -9.89 -6.90 -10.68
C ASN A 314 -11.31 -6.37 -10.93
N LEU A 315 -11.97 -6.81 -12.01
CA LEU A 315 -13.36 -6.47 -12.29
C LEU A 315 -14.30 -6.89 -11.15
N ARG A 316 -14.14 -8.10 -10.59
CA ARG A 316 -14.93 -8.55 -9.42
C ARG A 316 -14.81 -7.56 -8.25
N ILE A 317 -13.58 -7.13 -7.94
CA ILE A 317 -13.30 -6.21 -6.83
C ILE A 317 -13.90 -4.82 -7.09
N ILE A 318 -13.78 -4.32 -8.32
CA ILE A 318 -14.35 -3.03 -8.74
C ILE A 318 -15.88 -3.06 -8.63
N LEU A 319 -16.53 -4.07 -9.20
CA LEU A 319 -18.01 -4.17 -9.21
C LEU A 319 -18.59 -4.31 -7.80
N ALA A 320 -17.96 -5.13 -6.95
CA ALA A 320 -18.37 -5.28 -5.55
C ALA A 320 -18.32 -3.97 -4.76
N ASN A 321 -17.47 -3.01 -5.18
CA ASN A 321 -17.29 -1.73 -4.50
C ASN A 321 -17.76 -0.52 -5.34
N GLN A 322 -18.41 -0.77 -6.49
CA GLN A 322 -18.72 0.26 -7.47
C GLN A 322 -19.61 1.36 -6.89
N LYS A 323 -20.69 0.97 -6.21
CA LYS A 323 -21.62 1.91 -5.55
C LYS A 323 -20.95 2.66 -4.40
N ARG A 324 -20.14 1.97 -3.59
CA ARG A 324 -19.48 2.53 -2.39
C ARG A 324 -18.51 3.66 -2.73
N TYR A 325 -17.76 3.53 -3.82
CA TYR A 325 -16.76 4.51 -4.25
C TYR A 325 -17.16 5.29 -5.51
N ASN A 326 -18.39 5.11 -6.00
CA ASN A 326 -18.91 5.72 -7.23
C ASN A 326 -17.97 5.52 -8.42
N LEU A 327 -17.58 4.26 -8.66
CA LEU A 327 -16.63 3.89 -9.70
C LEU A 327 -17.33 3.65 -11.02
N LYS A 328 -16.62 3.93 -12.11
CA LYS A 328 -16.94 3.42 -13.45
C LYS A 328 -15.80 2.51 -13.90
N VAL A 329 -16.10 1.60 -14.82
CA VAL A 329 -15.10 0.70 -15.39
C VAL A 329 -15.24 0.68 -16.91
N SER A 330 -14.10 0.77 -17.58
CA SER A 330 -13.96 0.67 -19.04
C SER A 330 -12.78 -0.25 -19.35
N PHE A 331 -12.63 -0.64 -20.62
CA PHE A 331 -11.65 -1.64 -21.03
C PHE A 331 -10.97 -1.22 -22.33
N VAL A 332 -9.67 -1.40 -22.42
CA VAL A 332 -8.99 -1.39 -23.72
C VAL A 332 -9.11 -2.79 -24.32
N LEU A 333 -9.79 -2.91 -25.46
CA LEU A 333 -9.88 -4.18 -26.17
C LEU A 333 -8.58 -4.40 -26.95
N ASN A 334 -7.64 -5.09 -26.31
CA ASN A 334 -6.39 -5.46 -26.94
C ASN A 334 -6.59 -6.71 -27.80
N VAL A 335 -6.71 -6.53 -29.12
CA VAL A 335 -6.82 -7.66 -30.06
C VAL A 335 -5.48 -8.35 -30.32
N HIS A 336 -4.38 -7.78 -29.82
CA HIS A 336 -3.04 -8.33 -29.94
C HIS A 336 -2.67 -9.09 -28.66
N SER A 337 -1.90 -10.18 -28.76
CA SER A 337 -1.36 -10.90 -27.60
C SER A 337 -0.08 -10.26 -27.06
N LYS A 338 -0.05 -8.93 -26.98
CA LYS A 338 1.14 -8.13 -26.63
C LYS A 338 0.79 -7.10 -25.56
N ASP A 339 1.72 -6.86 -24.64
CA ASP A 339 1.56 -5.84 -23.59
C ASP A 339 1.67 -4.40 -24.18
N PRO A 340 1.28 -3.35 -23.43
CA PRO A 340 1.40 -1.97 -23.91
C PRO A 340 2.82 -1.55 -24.33
N ASP A 341 3.88 -2.01 -23.65
CA ASP A 341 5.26 -1.68 -24.06
C ASP A 341 5.68 -2.38 -25.36
N GLU A 342 5.30 -3.64 -25.53
CA GLU A 342 5.50 -4.42 -26.75
C GLU A 342 4.74 -3.79 -27.92
N LEU A 343 3.49 -3.37 -27.71
CA LEU A 343 2.71 -2.64 -28.72
C LEU A 343 3.38 -1.33 -29.12
N TYR A 344 3.87 -0.56 -28.14
CA TYR A 344 4.63 0.65 -28.43
C TYR A 344 5.86 0.38 -29.29
N ASN A 345 6.57 -0.72 -29.02
CA ASN A 345 7.82 -1.04 -29.71
C ASN A 345 7.64 -1.56 -31.15
N ILE A 346 6.43 -1.92 -31.58
CA ILE A 346 6.15 -2.39 -32.96
C ILE A 346 6.20 -1.23 -33.96
N ASP A 347 5.50 -0.13 -33.64
CA ASP A 347 5.23 0.97 -34.57
C ASP A 347 5.32 2.35 -33.91
N GLU A 348 6.11 2.44 -32.85
CA GLU A 348 6.36 3.67 -32.07
C GLU A 348 5.11 4.22 -31.39
N GLY A 349 4.14 3.35 -31.09
CA GLY A 349 2.95 3.68 -30.30
C GLY A 349 1.74 4.08 -31.14
N LYS A 350 1.78 3.91 -32.46
CA LYS A 350 0.62 4.19 -33.32
C LYS A 350 -0.52 3.23 -32.99
N THR A 351 -0.28 1.92 -33.04
CA THR A 351 -1.28 0.90 -32.67
C THR A 351 -1.71 1.07 -31.21
N LEU A 352 -0.76 1.31 -30.30
CA LEU A 352 -1.08 1.53 -28.88
C LEU A 352 -2.02 2.72 -28.69
N SER A 353 -1.77 3.84 -29.37
CA SER A 353 -2.60 5.04 -29.29
C SER A 353 -4.00 4.80 -29.85
N GLU A 354 -4.12 4.10 -30.98
CA GLU A 354 -5.41 3.81 -31.61
C GLU A 354 -6.32 3.01 -30.66
N ILE A 355 -5.79 1.97 -30.00
CA ILE A 355 -6.59 1.15 -29.09
C ILE A 355 -6.80 1.81 -27.72
N ALA A 356 -5.78 2.48 -27.16
CA ALA A 356 -5.86 3.06 -25.83
C ALA A 356 -6.80 4.26 -25.78
N CYS A 357 -6.95 5.01 -26.87
CA CYS A 357 -7.87 6.15 -26.96
C CYS A 357 -9.34 5.76 -27.18
N CYS A 358 -9.63 4.48 -27.45
CA CYS A 358 -10.99 3.98 -27.72
C CYS A 358 -11.44 2.92 -26.71
N PRO A 359 -11.42 3.20 -25.38
CA PRO A 359 -11.88 2.23 -24.40
C PRO A 359 -13.38 1.95 -24.56
N VAL A 360 -13.76 0.70 -24.37
CA VAL A 360 -15.17 0.27 -24.38
C VAL A 360 -15.73 0.23 -22.97
N ASP A 361 -17.03 0.47 -22.82
CA ASP A 361 -17.69 0.39 -21.53
C ASP A 361 -17.91 -1.07 -21.07
N LEU A 362 -18.32 -1.23 -19.82
CA LEU A 362 -18.62 -2.53 -19.21
C LEU A 362 -19.68 -3.34 -19.97
N PHE A 363 -20.68 -2.67 -20.54
CA PHE A 363 -21.72 -3.34 -21.31
C PHE A 363 -21.14 -3.97 -22.58
N MET A 364 -20.37 -3.20 -23.35
CA MET A 364 -19.74 -3.66 -24.58
C MET A 364 -18.73 -4.77 -24.31
N TYR A 365 -17.95 -4.63 -23.23
CA TYR A 365 -17.03 -5.70 -22.80
C TYR A 365 -17.78 -7.00 -22.51
N LEU A 366 -18.79 -7.00 -21.63
CA LEU A 366 -19.55 -8.21 -21.29
C LEU A 366 -20.26 -8.81 -22.50
N PHE A 367 -20.85 -7.97 -23.36
CA PHE A 367 -21.49 -8.44 -24.59
C PHE A 367 -20.50 -9.16 -25.51
N ASN A 368 -19.30 -8.60 -25.69
CA ASN A 368 -18.25 -9.21 -26.49
C ASN A 368 -17.76 -10.53 -25.91
N GLU A 369 -17.61 -10.63 -24.58
CA GLU A 369 -17.25 -11.88 -23.90
C GLU A 369 -18.32 -12.97 -24.13
N PHE A 370 -19.61 -12.66 -23.92
CA PHE A 370 -20.70 -13.61 -24.19
C PHE A 370 -20.72 -14.05 -25.66
N LYS A 371 -20.53 -13.11 -26.58
CA LYS A 371 -20.46 -13.39 -28.02
C LYS A 371 -19.28 -14.29 -28.34
N GLN A 372 -18.11 -14.07 -27.73
CA GLN A 372 -16.93 -14.89 -27.92
C GLN A 372 -17.15 -16.32 -27.43
N VAL A 373 -17.74 -16.50 -26.24
CA VAL A 373 -18.13 -17.82 -25.72
C VAL A 373 -19.11 -18.51 -26.67
N PHE A 374 -20.09 -17.78 -27.21
CA PHE A 374 -21.05 -18.33 -28.14
C PHE A 374 -20.43 -18.80 -29.46
N GLN A 375 -19.46 -18.04 -30.00
CA GLN A 375 -18.88 -18.25 -31.33
C GLN A 375 -17.70 -19.24 -31.33
N LEU A 376 -16.86 -19.21 -30.30
CA LEU A 376 -15.59 -19.94 -30.31
C LEU A 376 -15.61 -21.23 -29.48
N GLU A 377 -16.49 -21.34 -28.48
CA GLU A 377 -16.57 -22.53 -27.62
C GLU A 377 -17.60 -23.53 -28.16
N THR A 378 -17.11 -24.70 -28.57
CA THR A 378 -17.93 -25.80 -29.12
C THR A 378 -18.24 -26.86 -28.08
N ASN A 379 -17.49 -26.91 -26.97
CA ASN A 379 -17.76 -27.84 -25.89
C ASN A 379 -18.88 -27.28 -25.00
N GLU A 380 -20.05 -27.92 -25.02
CA GLU A 380 -21.24 -27.48 -24.27
C GLU A 380 -20.98 -27.35 -22.77
N SER A 381 -20.24 -28.28 -22.15
CA SER A 381 -19.91 -28.19 -20.72
C SER A 381 -19.05 -26.96 -20.43
N ARG A 382 -18.04 -26.70 -21.26
CA ARG A 382 -17.16 -25.54 -21.10
C ARG A 382 -17.91 -24.23 -21.37
N LYS A 383 -18.82 -24.23 -22.34
CA LYS A 383 -19.69 -23.09 -22.66
C LYS A 383 -20.59 -22.73 -21.47
N VAL A 384 -21.14 -23.74 -20.78
CA VAL A 384 -21.90 -23.54 -19.54
C VAL A 384 -21.04 -22.93 -18.45
N GLU A 385 -19.82 -23.44 -18.24
CA GLU A 385 -18.88 -22.90 -17.24
C GLU A 385 -18.51 -21.43 -17.50
N LEU A 386 -18.14 -21.09 -18.74
CA LEU A 386 -17.75 -19.73 -19.10
C LEU A 386 -18.94 -18.75 -19.00
N ASN A 387 -20.13 -19.16 -19.46
CA ASN A 387 -21.32 -18.35 -19.29
C ASN A 387 -21.70 -18.20 -17.82
N ALA A 388 -21.60 -19.27 -17.01
CA ALA A 388 -21.83 -19.19 -15.57
C ALA A 388 -20.91 -18.14 -14.92
N GLU A 389 -19.62 -18.12 -15.28
CA GLU A 389 -18.68 -17.11 -14.81
C GLU A 389 -19.12 -15.69 -15.22
N LEU A 390 -19.57 -15.49 -16.47
CA LEU A 390 -20.02 -14.17 -16.93
C LEU A 390 -21.27 -13.67 -16.20
N PHE A 391 -22.19 -14.57 -15.86
CA PHE A 391 -23.39 -14.25 -15.08
C PHE A 391 -23.08 -13.82 -13.63
N GLU A 392 -21.91 -14.18 -13.08
CA GLU A 392 -21.46 -13.66 -11.78
C GLU A 392 -21.31 -12.13 -11.81
N PHE A 393 -20.89 -11.55 -12.94
CA PHE A 393 -20.74 -10.09 -13.06
C PHE A 393 -22.09 -9.39 -13.27
N VAL A 394 -23.04 -10.06 -13.94
CA VAL A 394 -24.34 -9.48 -14.33
C VAL A 394 -25.13 -8.99 -13.12
N ILE A 395 -25.08 -9.70 -11.98
CA ILE A 395 -25.85 -9.32 -10.78
C ILE A 395 -25.35 -8.03 -10.10
N TYR A 396 -24.10 -7.63 -10.36
CA TYR A 396 -23.53 -6.40 -9.82
C TYR A 396 -23.83 -5.17 -10.69
N LEU A 397 -24.36 -5.39 -11.90
CA LEU A 397 -24.74 -4.30 -12.79
C LEU A 397 -25.97 -3.55 -12.26
N GLN A 398 -26.11 -2.30 -12.69
CA GLN A 398 -27.34 -1.56 -12.49
C GLN A 398 -28.45 -2.13 -13.38
N GLU A 399 -29.69 -2.12 -12.90
CA GLU A 399 -30.85 -2.70 -13.61
C GLU A 399 -30.98 -2.26 -15.08
N PRO A 400 -30.77 -0.98 -15.46
CA PRO A 400 -30.82 -0.58 -16.87
C PRO A 400 -29.77 -1.26 -17.75
N LEU A 401 -28.57 -1.53 -17.21
CA LEU A 401 -27.50 -2.24 -17.92
C LEU A 401 -27.83 -3.73 -18.09
N ILE A 402 -28.48 -4.34 -17.08
CA ILE A 402 -28.93 -5.73 -17.14
C ILE A 402 -29.98 -5.90 -18.25
N LEU A 403 -30.99 -5.03 -18.29
CA LEU A 403 -32.05 -5.07 -19.30
C LEU A 403 -31.47 -4.89 -20.71
N LYS A 404 -30.61 -3.89 -20.90
CA LYS A 404 -29.93 -3.64 -22.18
C LYS A 404 -29.09 -4.85 -22.61
N LEU A 405 -28.36 -5.48 -21.69
CA LEU A 405 -27.52 -6.66 -21.98
C LEU A 405 -28.39 -7.85 -22.36
N LYS A 406 -29.46 -8.11 -21.62
CA LYS A 406 -30.44 -9.15 -21.92
C LYS A 406 -31.02 -8.99 -23.33
N GLU A 407 -31.54 -7.80 -23.66
CA GLU A 407 -32.11 -7.49 -24.97
C GLU A 407 -31.09 -7.77 -26.08
N LYS A 408 -29.86 -7.26 -25.92
CA LYS A 408 -28.82 -7.42 -26.95
C LYS A 408 -28.40 -8.87 -27.18
N LEU A 409 -28.29 -9.66 -26.13
CA LEU A 409 -27.94 -11.08 -26.24
C LEU A 409 -29.06 -11.90 -26.88
N ILE A 410 -30.33 -11.56 -26.63
CA ILE A 410 -31.49 -12.20 -27.27
C ILE A 410 -31.59 -11.82 -28.74
N GLU A 411 -31.46 -10.54 -29.08
CA GLU A 411 -31.44 -10.05 -30.48
C GLU A 411 -30.39 -10.78 -31.33
N ASN A 412 -29.23 -11.05 -30.74
CA ASN A 412 -28.11 -11.73 -31.40
C ASN A 412 -28.18 -13.26 -31.31
N LYS A 413 -29.30 -13.82 -30.82
CA LYS A 413 -29.53 -15.27 -30.67
C LYS A 413 -28.48 -15.99 -29.83
N ILE A 414 -27.81 -15.26 -28.93
CA ILE A 414 -26.84 -15.86 -27.99
C ILE A 414 -27.58 -16.59 -26.87
N PHE A 415 -28.72 -16.03 -26.42
CA PHE A 415 -29.62 -16.66 -25.45
C PHE A 415 -31.09 -16.53 -25.88
N SER A 416 -31.92 -17.50 -25.47
CA SER A 416 -33.38 -17.30 -25.42
C SER A 416 -33.77 -16.61 -24.11
N VAL A 417 -35.00 -16.10 -24.02
CA VAL A 417 -35.54 -15.52 -22.78
C VAL A 417 -35.50 -16.55 -21.65
N GLU A 418 -35.90 -17.79 -21.91
CA GLU A 418 -35.91 -18.89 -20.93
C GLU A 418 -34.49 -19.22 -20.46
N THR A 419 -33.55 -19.26 -21.40
CA THR A 419 -32.16 -19.61 -21.10
C THR A 419 -31.49 -18.52 -20.29
N TRP A 420 -31.68 -17.24 -20.66
CA TRP A 420 -31.22 -16.10 -19.86
C TRP A 420 -31.75 -16.18 -18.42
N ASN A 421 -33.07 -16.36 -18.26
CA ASN A 421 -33.70 -16.45 -16.94
C ASN A 421 -33.15 -17.63 -16.13
N LYS A 422 -32.90 -18.78 -16.79
CA LYS A 422 -32.29 -19.96 -16.16
C LYS A 422 -30.87 -19.66 -15.66
N TYR A 423 -30.01 -19.06 -16.49
CA TYR A 423 -28.65 -18.71 -16.08
C TYR A 423 -28.64 -17.66 -14.96
N LEU A 424 -29.49 -16.64 -15.05
CA LEU A 424 -29.62 -15.62 -14.01
C LEU A 424 -30.08 -16.23 -12.68
N PHE A 425 -31.03 -17.17 -12.71
CA PHE A 425 -31.49 -17.87 -11.52
C PHE A 425 -30.42 -18.78 -10.90
N LEU A 426 -29.69 -19.53 -11.73
CA LEU A 426 -28.71 -20.51 -11.25
C LEU A 426 -27.39 -19.86 -10.78
N TYR A 427 -26.91 -18.89 -11.56
CA TYR A 427 -25.55 -18.32 -11.45
C TYR A 427 -25.52 -16.83 -11.11
N GLY A 428 -26.65 -16.12 -11.20
CA GLY A 428 -26.80 -14.76 -10.67
C GLY A 428 -26.95 -14.80 -9.15
N LYS A 429 -25.91 -15.24 -8.46
CA LYS A 429 -25.80 -15.21 -6.99
C LYS A 429 -24.62 -14.34 -6.62
N GLU A 430 -24.68 -13.71 -5.44
CA GLU A 430 -23.54 -12.99 -4.88
C GLU A 430 -22.45 -13.99 -4.47
N ASN A 431 -21.70 -14.48 -5.44
CA ASN A 431 -20.64 -15.47 -5.25
C ASN A 431 -19.29 -14.81 -4.91
N PHE A 432 -19.19 -13.48 -4.80
CA PHE A 432 -17.95 -12.81 -4.41
C PHE A 432 -17.85 -12.66 -2.88
N PRO A 433 -17.08 -13.49 -2.18
CA PRO A 433 -16.62 -13.11 -0.85
C PRO A 433 -15.62 -11.96 -1.04
N LEU A 434 -15.91 -10.80 -0.45
CA LEU A 434 -14.85 -9.85 -0.11
C LEU A 434 -13.85 -10.59 0.80
N HIS A 435 -12.55 -10.30 0.68
CA HIS A 435 -11.54 -10.75 1.64
C HIS A 435 -12.05 -10.63 3.10
N PRO A 436 -11.65 -11.52 4.02
CA PRO A 436 -12.31 -11.69 5.32
C PRO A 436 -12.09 -10.46 6.21
N ILE A 437 -13.00 -9.50 6.11
CA ILE A 437 -13.14 -8.41 7.06
C ILE A 437 -14.55 -8.52 7.62
N SER A 438 -14.62 -8.97 8.87
CA SER A 438 -15.77 -8.89 9.79
C SER A 438 -17.14 -9.18 9.15
N LYS A 439 -17.60 -10.42 9.27
CA LYS A 439 -19.04 -10.73 9.21
C LYS A 439 -19.72 -9.99 10.35
N ASN A 440 -20.20 -8.78 10.10
CA ASN A 440 -21.33 -8.21 10.80
C ASN A 440 -21.99 -7.15 9.93
N ASN A 441 -23.30 -7.33 9.80
CA ASN A 441 -24.28 -6.40 9.23
C ASN A 441 -24.26 -6.31 7.71
N LEU A 442 -25.19 -7.04 7.09
CA LEU A 442 -26.22 -6.53 6.17
C LEU A 442 -27.00 -7.75 5.63
N LYS A 443 -28.20 -7.99 6.15
CA LYS A 443 -29.22 -8.80 5.47
C LYS A 443 -30.14 -7.85 4.73
N PRO A 444 -30.36 -8.00 3.42
CA PRO A 444 -31.49 -7.38 2.76
C PRO A 444 -32.75 -8.22 3.05
N SER A 445 -33.79 -7.54 3.53
CA SER A 445 -35.15 -8.05 3.61
C SER A 445 -35.76 -8.10 2.20
N LEU A 446 -36.10 -9.30 1.73
CA LEU A 446 -37.07 -9.50 0.66
C LEU A 446 -38.07 -10.55 1.16
N ASP A 447 -39.12 -10.05 1.80
CA ASP A 447 -40.38 -10.77 1.86
C ASP A 447 -41.01 -10.73 0.47
N ASN A 448 -41.31 -11.91 -0.09
CA ASN A 448 -42.69 -12.21 -0.42
C ASN A 448 -42.89 -13.70 -0.76
N GLU A 449 -43.95 -14.20 -0.13
CA GLU A 449 -44.76 -15.36 -0.41
C GLU A 449 -44.64 -15.91 -1.83
N TYR A 450 -44.24 -17.18 -1.97
CA TYR A 450 -44.94 -18.16 -2.80
C TYR A 450 -44.44 -19.58 -2.43
N ASN A 451 -45.41 -20.46 -2.17
CA ASN A 451 -45.32 -21.93 -2.08
C ASN A 451 -44.92 -22.57 -0.73
N LYS A 452 -45.91 -22.63 0.17
CA LYS A 452 -46.18 -23.84 0.97
C LYS A 452 -46.77 -24.93 0.05
N LYS A 453 -46.12 -26.09 -0.06
CA LYS A 453 -46.67 -27.43 0.25
C LYS A 453 -45.80 -28.55 -0.33
N ASN A 454 -45.57 -29.56 0.52
CA ASN A 454 -45.19 -30.96 0.22
C ASN A 454 -43.74 -31.12 -0.32
N TYR A 455 -42.82 -31.93 0.21
CA TYR A 455 -42.92 -33.21 0.90
C TYR A 455 -41.74 -33.44 1.90
N SER A 456 -41.99 -34.34 2.85
CA SER A 456 -41.09 -34.82 3.91
C SER A 456 -40.03 -35.83 3.43
N LYS A 457 -38.84 -35.82 4.06
CA LYS A 457 -38.34 -36.87 5.00
C LYS A 457 -36.84 -36.75 5.29
N ASN A 458 -36.54 -36.81 6.60
CA ASN A 458 -35.37 -37.40 7.28
C ASN A 458 -34.00 -36.72 7.07
N SER A 459 -33.18 -36.46 8.09
CA SER A 459 -33.20 -36.88 9.49
C SER A 459 -32.15 -36.12 10.31
N ASN A 460 -32.49 -35.91 11.58
CA ASN A 460 -31.63 -35.87 12.78
C ASN A 460 -30.65 -34.70 12.97
N TYR A 461 -31.05 -33.72 13.79
CA TYR A 461 -30.32 -33.40 15.02
C TYR A 461 -31.32 -33.01 16.12
N LYS A 462 -31.25 -33.73 17.25
CA LYS A 462 -32.01 -33.49 18.47
C LYS A 462 -31.52 -32.22 19.16
N LYS A 463 -32.48 -31.38 19.54
CA LYS A 463 -32.41 -30.27 20.50
C LYS A 463 -32.58 -30.79 21.93
N TYR A 464 -32.34 -29.89 22.89
CA TYR A 464 -32.97 -29.65 24.20
C TYR A 464 -31.83 -29.19 25.15
N GLU A 465 -31.73 -27.88 25.44
CA GLU A 465 -32.42 -27.17 26.54
C GLU A 465 -31.71 -27.48 27.88
N ASP A 466 -31.47 -26.57 28.83
CA ASP A 466 -32.38 -25.54 29.33
C ASP A 466 -31.70 -24.73 30.48
N LEU A 467 -32.41 -23.69 30.96
CA LEU A 467 -32.30 -22.95 32.25
C LEU A 467 -31.53 -21.60 32.22
N ASN A 468 -32.19 -20.45 32.13
CA ASN A 468 -33.04 -19.72 33.14
C ASN A 468 -32.23 -19.13 34.32
N PHE A 469 -32.45 -17.93 34.86
CA PHE A 469 -33.26 -16.73 34.59
C PHE A 469 -32.66 -15.58 35.46
N ALA A 470 -33.06 -14.34 35.16
CA ALA A 470 -32.68 -13.09 35.84
C ALA A 470 -33.12 -12.95 37.32
N TYR A 471 -32.58 -11.97 38.06
CA TYR A 471 -33.33 -10.93 38.82
C TYR A 471 -32.42 -9.83 39.45
N SER A 472 -33.03 -8.66 39.67
CA SER A 472 -32.64 -7.34 40.25
C SER A 472 -32.07 -7.41 41.69
N ASP A 473 -31.36 -6.43 42.26
CA ASP A 473 -31.74 -5.02 42.60
C ASP A 473 -30.51 -4.24 43.16
N PRO A 474 -30.53 -2.88 43.27
CA PRO A 474 -29.40 -2.02 43.60
C PRO A 474 -29.33 -1.58 45.08
N SER A 475 -28.24 -0.89 45.41
CA SER A 475 -27.92 -0.12 46.64
C SER A 475 -27.07 -0.83 47.72
N PHE A 476 -25.86 -0.29 47.95
CA PHE A 476 -25.38 0.06 49.29
C PHE A 476 -24.20 1.06 49.19
N ASP A 477 -24.31 2.12 49.98
CA ASP A 477 -23.39 3.25 50.11
C ASP A 477 -22.11 2.92 50.92
N ARG A 478 -21.04 3.66 50.59
CA ARG A 478 -19.87 4.11 51.39
C ARG A 478 -19.06 3.12 52.24
N LEU A 479 -17.74 3.13 52.03
CA LEU A 479 -16.71 3.10 53.08
C LEU A 479 -15.39 3.69 52.53
N ASP A 480 -14.94 4.79 53.15
CA ASP A 480 -13.62 5.41 52.94
C ASP A 480 -12.50 4.63 53.66
N PHE A 481 -11.25 4.97 53.27
CA PHE A 481 -9.93 4.71 53.90
C PHE A 481 -9.22 3.38 53.56
N PHE A 482 -8.20 3.44 52.70
CA PHE A 482 -6.78 3.66 53.04
C PHE A 482 -5.93 3.58 51.75
N GLU A 483 -5.18 4.63 51.42
CA GLU A 483 -4.08 4.53 50.45
C GLU A 483 -2.93 3.76 51.13
N GLU A 484 -2.76 2.49 50.75
CA GLU A 484 -1.49 1.79 50.94
C GLU A 484 -0.56 2.03 49.74
N PRO A 485 0.76 2.16 49.95
CA PRO A 485 1.71 2.32 48.86
C PRO A 485 1.67 1.06 48.01
N LEU A 486 1.40 1.23 46.71
CA LEU A 486 1.48 0.16 45.71
C LEU A 486 2.88 -0.45 45.73
N ILE A 487 3.05 -1.54 46.48
CA ILE A 487 4.12 -2.51 46.28
C ILE A 487 3.93 -2.99 44.84
N GLN A 488 4.88 -2.64 43.96
CA GLN A 488 4.90 -3.12 42.57
C GLN A 488 4.97 -4.65 42.60
N GLN A 489 3.83 -5.30 42.40
CA GLN A 489 3.79 -6.71 42.03
C GLN A 489 4.50 -6.86 40.68
N PRO A 490 5.35 -7.90 40.48
CA PRO A 490 6.00 -8.12 39.21
C PRO A 490 4.94 -8.26 38.11
N LYS A 491 5.07 -7.48 37.04
CA LYS A 491 4.16 -7.54 35.88
C LYS A 491 4.04 -9.00 35.41
N LEU A 492 2.80 -9.51 35.35
CA LEU A 492 2.52 -10.83 34.77
C LEU A 492 2.74 -10.74 33.25
N ILE A 493 3.96 -11.05 32.80
CA ILE A 493 4.31 -11.08 31.37
C ILE A 493 3.84 -12.43 30.80
N THR A 494 2.89 -12.39 29.88
CA THR A 494 2.28 -13.60 29.28
C THR A 494 2.38 -13.56 27.75
N GLY A 495 2.22 -14.73 27.10
CA GLY A 495 2.18 -14.84 25.65
C GLY A 495 3.53 -14.52 24.96
N ARG A 496 3.47 -13.84 23.80
CA ARG A 496 4.64 -13.56 22.94
C ARG A 496 5.71 -12.70 23.60
N ASN A 497 5.33 -11.80 24.51
CA ASN A 497 6.28 -10.94 25.23
C ASN A 497 7.13 -11.76 26.20
N LEU A 498 6.58 -12.82 26.79
CA LEU A 498 7.35 -13.72 27.66
C LEU A 498 8.40 -14.48 26.86
N VAL A 499 8.03 -15.03 25.69
CA VAL A 499 8.97 -15.70 24.78
C VAL A 499 10.11 -14.75 24.41
N PHE A 500 9.79 -13.49 24.14
CA PHE A 500 10.79 -12.47 23.82
C PHE A 500 11.77 -12.21 24.95
N TYR A 501 11.25 -11.98 26.15
CA TYR A 501 12.11 -11.68 27.30
C TYR A 501 12.96 -12.89 27.66
N LEU A 502 12.43 -14.10 27.48
CA LEU A 502 13.19 -15.33 27.65
C LEU A 502 14.29 -15.48 26.60
N ILE A 503 14.07 -15.09 25.35
CA ILE A 503 15.12 -15.04 24.32
C ILE A 503 16.23 -14.07 24.74
N ILE A 504 15.89 -12.82 25.08
CA ILE A 504 16.89 -11.82 25.51
C ILE A 504 17.64 -12.33 26.75
N LYS A 505 16.93 -12.79 27.78
CA LYS A 505 17.50 -13.31 29.02
C LYS A 505 18.48 -14.45 28.74
N THR A 506 18.10 -15.37 27.85
CA THR A 506 18.96 -16.50 27.47
C THR A 506 20.21 -16.03 26.73
N ILE A 507 20.10 -15.03 25.86
CA ILE A 507 21.23 -14.47 25.10
C ILE A 507 22.21 -13.72 26.02
N ILE A 508 21.69 -12.94 26.97
CA ILE A 508 22.52 -12.24 27.98
C ILE A 508 23.33 -13.24 28.79
N LYS A 509 22.70 -14.34 29.21
CA LYS A 509 23.32 -15.35 30.07
C LYS A 509 24.21 -16.35 29.33
N HIS A 510 23.89 -16.62 28.07
CA HIS A 510 24.64 -17.55 27.22
C HIS A 510 25.00 -16.87 25.87
N PRO A 511 25.87 -15.84 25.85
CA PRO A 511 26.25 -15.13 24.63
C PRO A 511 26.79 -16.04 23.52
N GLN A 512 27.43 -17.16 23.90
CA GLN A 512 27.92 -18.17 22.97
C GLN A 512 26.81 -18.84 22.14
N TYR A 513 25.56 -18.83 22.60
CA TYR A 513 24.45 -19.44 21.88
C TYR A 513 24.12 -18.72 20.57
N ILE A 514 24.51 -17.45 20.40
CA ILE A 514 24.25 -16.70 19.17
C ILE A 514 25.42 -16.71 18.18
N ALA A 515 26.44 -17.55 18.40
CA ALA A 515 27.64 -17.59 17.55
C ALA A 515 27.32 -17.73 16.05
N ASN A 516 26.35 -18.58 15.72
CA ASN A 516 25.94 -18.88 14.34
C ASN A 516 24.88 -17.94 13.76
N TYR A 517 24.36 -16.99 14.55
CA TYR A 517 23.33 -16.04 14.09
C TYR A 517 23.95 -14.69 13.71
N GLN A 518 23.39 -14.02 12.73
CA GLN A 518 23.76 -12.69 12.26
C GLN A 518 22.84 -11.62 12.86
N LEU A 519 23.31 -10.37 12.99
CA LEU A 519 22.51 -9.25 13.55
C LEU A 519 21.14 -9.09 12.85
N VAL A 520 21.16 -9.29 11.54
CA VAL A 520 20.01 -9.26 10.65
C VAL A 520 18.91 -10.29 10.97
N ASP A 521 19.26 -11.45 11.55
CA ASP A 521 18.30 -12.49 11.92
C ASP A 521 17.37 -11.96 13.03
N PHE A 522 17.92 -11.13 13.91
CA PHE A 522 17.19 -10.47 15.01
C PHE A 522 16.51 -9.18 14.55
N ALA A 523 17.16 -8.40 13.68
CA ALA A 523 16.61 -7.14 13.16
C ALA A 523 15.30 -7.35 12.37
N ARG A 524 15.12 -8.52 11.76
CA ARG A 524 13.93 -8.86 10.97
C ARG A 524 12.78 -9.44 11.77
N MET A 525 12.97 -9.72 13.07
CA MET A 525 11.90 -10.20 13.93
C MET A 525 10.74 -9.21 13.93
N ALA A 526 9.52 -9.72 13.76
CA ALA A 526 8.30 -8.91 13.79
C ALA A 526 7.89 -8.67 15.24
N PHE A 527 7.59 -7.42 15.55
CA PHE A 527 7.16 -6.98 16.87
C PHE A 527 5.79 -6.32 16.80
N SER A 528 5.00 -6.47 17.85
CA SER A 528 3.82 -5.63 18.02
C SER A 528 4.25 -4.17 18.21
N ASN A 529 3.43 -3.21 17.76
CA ASN A 529 3.75 -1.78 17.79
C ASN A 529 4.12 -1.22 19.18
N GLY A 530 3.88 -1.96 20.27
CA GLY A 530 4.31 -1.60 21.63
C GLY A 530 5.70 -2.12 22.06
N CYS A 531 6.40 -2.88 21.23
CA CYS A 531 7.66 -3.55 21.57
C CYS A 531 8.88 -3.02 20.77
N GLN A 532 8.85 -1.76 20.34
CA GLN A 532 9.95 -1.18 19.56
C GLN A 532 11.24 -1.05 20.38
N ASN A 533 11.17 -0.54 21.61
CA ASN A 533 12.32 -0.43 22.52
C ASN A 533 12.96 -1.79 22.82
N HIS A 534 12.13 -2.82 22.93
CA HIS A 534 12.52 -4.21 23.14
C HIS A 534 13.32 -4.78 21.97
N LYS A 535 12.85 -4.53 20.74
CA LYS A 535 13.58 -4.87 19.51
C LYS A 535 14.91 -4.15 19.43
N MET A 536 14.91 -2.84 19.64
CA MET A 536 16.14 -2.03 19.59
C MET A 536 17.16 -2.48 20.64
N PHE A 537 16.69 -2.80 21.85
CA PHE A 537 17.52 -3.34 22.93
C PHE A 537 18.14 -4.70 22.56
N LEU A 538 17.36 -5.64 22.00
CA LEU A 538 17.89 -6.91 21.52
C LEU A 538 18.95 -6.69 20.43
N CYS A 539 18.70 -5.86 19.43
CA CYS A 539 19.68 -5.59 18.38
C CYS A 539 20.96 -4.94 18.93
N PHE A 540 20.83 -4.01 19.88
CA PHE A 540 21.96 -3.43 20.60
C PHE A 540 22.76 -4.50 21.35
N LEU A 541 22.08 -5.38 22.09
CA LEU A 541 22.70 -6.50 22.82
C LEU A 541 23.47 -7.43 21.87
N ILE A 542 22.86 -7.85 20.76
CA ILE A 542 23.51 -8.73 19.77
C ILE A 542 24.75 -8.06 19.16
N ASN A 543 24.62 -6.80 18.75
CA ASN A 543 25.74 -6.06 18.16
C ASN A 543 26.88 -5.90 19.17
N SER A 544 26.54 -5.64 20.43
CA SER A 544 27.51 -5.51 21.52
C SER A 544 28.25 -6.82 21.77
N ILE A 545 27.53 -7.95 21.89
CA ILE A 545 28.14 -9.28 22.09
C ILE A 545 29.04 -9.66 20.90
N LYS A 546 28.61 -9.39 19.66
CA LYS A 546 29.37 -9.74 18.45
C LYS A 546 30.65 -8.92 18.31
N ASN A 547 30.62 -7.64 18.66
CA ASN A 547 31.77 -6.74 18.54
C ASN A 547 32.68 -6.79 19.76
N ASN A 548 32.18 -7.23 20.92
CA ASN A 548 32.93 -7.27 22.16
C ASN A 548 32.67 -8.58 22.93
N LYS A 549 33.59 -9.53 22.78
CA LYS A 549 33.49 -10.92 23.29
C LYS A 549 33.48 -11.03 24.83
N SER A 550 33.74 -9.95 25.56
CA SER A 550 33.77 -9.94 27.03
C SER A 550 32.45 -9.53 27.66
N ILE A 551 31.39 -9.29 26.89
CA ILE A 551 30.12 -8.82 27.43
C ILE A 551 29.28 -9.98 27.98
N ASP A 552 28.92 -9.88 29.26
CA ASP A 552 28.09 -10.85 29.98
C ASP A 552 27.12 -10.15 30.96
N GLU A 553 26.28 -10.93 31.66
CA GLU A 553 25.33 -10.42 32.65
C GLU A 553 25.95 -9.47 33.68
N THR A 554 27.18 -9.71 34.11
CA THR A 554 27.82 -9.00 35.23
C THR A 554 28.34 -7.62 34.84
N ASN A 555 28.61 -7.40 33.56
CA ASN A 555 29.19 -6.15 33.07
C ASN A 555 28.28 -5.38 32.10
N PHE A 556 27.13 -5.93 31.73
CA PHE A 556 26.22 -5.31 30.75
C PHE A 556 25.65 -3.96 31.22
N GLU A 557 25.31 -3.81 32.50
CA GLU A 557 24.79 -2.55 33.05
C GLU A 557 25.82 -1.42 32.97
N SER A 558 27.07 -1.73 33.32
CA SER A 558 28.22 -0.81 33.18
C SER A 558 28.49 -0.48 31.71
N TYR A 559 28.38 -1.48 30.83
CA TYR A 559 28.58 -1.29 29.40
C TYR A 559 27.55 -0.34 28.79
N ILE A 560 26.25 -0.45 29.12
CA ILE A 560 25.21 0.48 28.65
C ILE A 560 25.49 1.89 29.16
N THR A 561 25.78 2.02 30.46
CA THR A 561 25.98 3.31 31.13
C THR A 561 27.12 4.10 30.49
N ASN A 562 28.22 3.42 30.19
CA ASN A 562 29.44 4.01 29.64
C ASN A 562 29.48 4.05 28.11
N ASN A 563 28.44 3.57 27.41
CA ASN A 563 28.41 3.56 25.95
C ASN A 563 28.24 4.99 25.41
N ILE A 564 29.24 5.47 24.66
CA ILE A 564 29.25 6.85 24.12
C ILE A 564 28.30 6.97 22.92
N ASP A 565 28.00 5.86 22.24
CA ASP A 565 27.14 5.83 21.05
C ASP A 565 25.64 5.74 21.39
N LEU A 566 25.28 5.66 22.68
CA LEU A 566 23.90 5.66 23.15
C LEU A 566 23.49 7.03 23.71
N GLU A 567 22.36 7.56 23.24
CA GLU A 567 21.69 8.72 23.85
C GLU A 567 21.23 8.39 25.28
N ASP A 568 21.24 9.37 26.19
CA ASP A 568 20.89 9.16 27.62
C ASP A 568 19.49 8.57 27.83
N ASN A 569 18.51 8.96 27.00
CA ASN A 569 17.17 8.38 27.04
C ASN A 569 17.18 6.88 26.65
N ALA A 570 17.95 6.51 25.62
CA ALA A 570 18.08 5.11 25.20
C ALA A 570 18.79 4.28 26.27
N LYS A 571 19.82 4.85 26.94
CA LYS A 571 20.49 4.20 28.08
C LYS A 571 19.49 3.88 29.18
N GLN A 572 18.69 4.84 29.62
CA GLN A 572 17.71 4.63 30.68
C GLN A 572 16.70 3.54 30.30
N ILE A 573 16.14 3.59 29.09
CA ILE A 573 15.22 2.58 28.60
C ILE A 573 15.86 1.19 28.59
N TYR A 574 17.11 1.07 28.13
CA TYR A 574 17.80 -0.22 28.05
C TYR A 574 18.16 -0.77 29.43
N LEU A 575 18.53 0.09 30.37
CA LEU A 575 18.78 -0.28 31.77
C LEU A 575 17.50 -0.77 32.43
N ASP A 576 16.37 -0.10 32.21
CA ASP A 576 15.07 -0.51 32.74
C ASP A 576 14.61 -1.85 32.15
N LEU A 577 14.76 -2.03 30.84
CA LEU A 577 14.48 -3.30 30.16
C LEU A 577 15.38 -4.43 30.63
N PHE A 578 16.67 -4.16 30.81
CA PHE A 578 17.61 -5.13 31.34
C PHE A 578 17.17 -5.59 32.75
N LYS A 579 16.86 -4.65 33.65
CA LYS A 579 16.37 -4.96 35.00
C LYS A 579 15.07 -5.75 34.98
N GLU A 580 14.11 -5.35 34.15
CA GLU A 580 12.84 -6.05 33.97
C GLU A 580 13.06 -7.50 33.51
N ILE A 581 13.88 -7.71 32.49
CA ILE A 581 14.14 -9.04 31.91
C ILE A 581 14.89 -9.94 32.88
N MET A 582 15.89 -9.41 33.60
CA MET A 582 16.68 -10.18 34.55
C MET A 582 15.88 -10.53 35.81
N SER A 583 14.86 -9.74 36.17
CA SER A 583 13.97 -10.00 37.30
C SER A 583 12.99 -11.17 37.10
N LEU A 584 12.84 -11.69 35.87
CA LEU A 584 11.91 -12.79 35.58
C LEU A 584 12.30 -14.08 36.30
N LYS A 585 11.34 -14.68 37.02
CA LYS A 585 11.55 -15.97 37.72
C LYS A 585 11.57 -17.20 36.80
N ASN A 586 11.17 -17.06 35.54
CA ASN A 586 11.11 -18.15 34.57
C ASN A 586 12.49 -18.75 34.24
N LYS A 587 12.52 -20.06 33.94
CA LYS A 587 13.71 -20.78 33.45
C LYS A 587 14.13 -20.23 32.09
N GLU A 588 15.44 -20.12 31.90
CA GLU A 588 16.08 -19.79 30.62
C GLU A 588 15.81 -20.88 29.57
N TYR A 589 15.95 -20.53 28.29
CA TYR A 589 15.90 -21.53 27.23
C TYR A 589 17.22 -22.30 27.16
N THR A 590 17.11 -23.62 26.99
CA THR A 590 18.22 -24.41 26.47
C THR A 590 18.59 -23.94 25.06
N LYS A 591 19.80 -24.28 24.58
CA LYS A 591 20.23 -23.94 23.22
C LYS A 591 19.22 -24.41 22.16
N GLU A 592 18.68 -25.63 22.30
CA GLU A 592 17.68 -26.18 21.39
C GLU A 592 16.35 -25.41 21.44
N GLU A 593 15.89 -25.03 22.63
CA GLU A 593 14.67 -24.22 22.78
C GLU A 593 14.86 -22.82 22.22
N LEU A 594 16.02 -22.20 22.43
CA LEU A 594 16.36 -20.90 21.85
C LEU A 594 16.32 -21.00 20.33
N ASP A 595 17.00 -21.99 19.74
CA ASP A 595 17.04 -22.20 18.31
C ASP A 595 15.64 -22.48 17.74
N LYS A 596 14.83 -23.30 18.41
CA LYS A 596 13.45 -23.57 18.01
C LYS A 596 12.60 -22.30 18.02
N ASN A 597 12.70 -21.48 19.08
CA ASN A 597 11.92 -20.25 19.20
C ASN A 597 12.38 -19.20 18.18
N LEU A 598 13.68 -19.02 17.98
CA LEU A 598 14.23 -18.12 16.96
C LEU A 598 13.78 -18.56 15.56
N ASN A 599 13.90 -19.85 15.23
CA ASN A 599 13.48 -20.39 13.94
C ASN A 599 11.97 -20.25 13.69
N ASN A 600 11.14 -20.48 14.70
CA ASN A 600 9.69 -20.29 14.58
C ASN A 600 9.36 -18.82 14.33
N TRP A 601 10.02 -17.90 15.03
CA TRP A 601 9.79 -16.47 14.87
C TRP A 601 10.23 -15.98 13.48
N MET A 602 11.39 -16.42 13.01
CA MET A 602 11.89 -16.11 11.66
C MET A 602 10.99 -16.70 10.55
N LYS A 603 10.30 -17.82 10.79
CA LYS A 603 9.29 -18.37 9.87
C LYS A 603 8.00 -17.55 9.86
N GLU A 604 7.61 -16.96 11.00
CA GLU A 604 6.42 -16.10 11.08
C GLU A 604 6.62 -14.74 10.39
N THR A 605 7.84 -14.20 10.38
CA THR A 605 8.20 -12.97 9.64
C THR A 605 8.16 -13.13 8.12
N GLY A 606 8.07 -14.38 7.64
CA GLY A 606 8.01 -14.75 6.22
C GLY A 606 6.65 -15.24 5.75
N GLN A 607 5.53 -14.98 6.44
CA GLN A 607 4.19 -15.34 5.94
C GLN A 607 3.71 -14.39 4.82
N SER A 608 4.42 -14.41 3.69
CA SER A 608 3.81 -14.69 2.40
C SER A 608 3.92 -16.21 2.19
N LYS A 609 2.89 -16.95 2.63
CA LYS A 609 2.77 -18.39 2.37
C LYS A 609 2.27 -18.64 0.94
N ASP A 610 3.10 -18.33 -0.05
CA ASP A 610 2.94 -18.88 -1.40
C ASP A 610 4.34 -19.10 -1.99
N LEU A 611 4.97 -20.21 -1.58
CA LEU A 611 5.96 -21.02 -2.33
C LEU A 611 6.55 -22.10 -1.40
N ILE A 612 5.70 -23.04 -0.98
CA ILE A 612 6.15 -24.42 -0.72
C ILE A 612 5.52 -25.27 -1.81
N ILE A 613 6.25 -25.45 -2.91
CA ILE A 613 6.01 -26.56 -3.84
C ILE A 613 7.36 -27.25 -4.05
N ASN A 614 7.51 -28.36 -3.32
CA ASN A 614 8.35 -29.54 -3.58
C ASN A 614 9.82 -29.35 -4.00
N LEU A 615 10.70 -29.33 -3.00
CA LEU A 615 11.99 -30.03 -3.08
C LEU A 615 11.88 -31.33 -2.28
N ASP A 616 11.32 -32.38 -2.90
CA ASP A 616 11.96 -33.70 -2.85
C ASP A 616 11.32 -34.69 -3.83
N ARG A 617 11.99 -34.86 -4.99
CA ARG A 617 12.15 -36.16 -5.63
C ARG A 617 13.58 -36.21 -6.13
N ARG A 618 14.52 -36.44 -5.20
CA ARG A 618 15.66 -37.35 -5.41
C ARG A 618 16.31 -37.68 -4.05
N LYS A 619 15.76 -38.76 -3.47
CA LYS A 619 16.23 -39.66 -2.42
C LYS A 619 16.12 -39.21 -0.98
#